data_AF-A0A2S8BST6-F1
#
_entry.id   AF-A0A2S8BST6-F1
#
_cell.length_a   1.000
_cell.length_b   1.000
_cell.length_c   1.000
_cell.angle_alpha   90.00
_cell.angle_beta   90.00
_cell.angle_gamma   90.00
#
_symmetry.space_group_name_H-M   'P 1'
#
loop_
_entity.id
_entity.type
_entity.pdbx_description
1 polymer ?
#
loop_
_entity_poly.entity_id
_entity_poly.type
_entity_poly.pdbx_seq_one_letter_code
_entity_poly.pdbx_strand_id
1 'polypeptide(L)'
;MVATKIEIARAATEAITALWSYTPENIDTLPDRAAQYLTGDFAAMYRKDIGQITPQYKQDKISLSTQVTGVAVSSVDGTQASALVYTNTSATSPKTKGIPLLQYRSYQVSMTRQHGRWLAAELAGITKFSVTPEF
;
A
#
# COMPACT_ATOMS: atom_id res chain seq x y z
N MET A 1 6.16 0.85 -25.28
CA MET A 1 5.10 0.11 -24.55
C MET A 1 5.66 -0.70 -23.38
N VAL A 2 6.66 -1.57 -23.56
CA VAL A 2 7.26 -2.35 -22.45
C VAL A 2 7.86 -1.47 -21.35
N ALA A 3 8.67 -0.46 -21.73
CA ALA A 3 9.26 0.48 -20.77
C ALA A 3 8.21 1.19 -19.90
N THR A 4 7.12 1.68 -20.51
CA THR A 4 6.01 2.32 -19.79
C THR A 4 5.34 1.37 -18.79
N LYS A 5 5.13 0.09 -19.15
CA LYS A 5 4.58 -0.89 -18.21
C LYS A 5 5.52 -1.16 -17.04
N ILE A 6 6.83 -1.17 -17.26
CA ILE A 6 7.83 -1.30 -16.18
C ILE A 6 7.79 -0.09 -15.24
N GLU A 7 7.70 1.12 -15.79
CA GLU A 7 7.55 2.35 -15.00
C GLU A 7 6.28 2.33 -14.14
N ILE A 8 5.14 1.94 -14.72
CA ILE A 8 3.87 1.81 -13.99
C ILE A 8 3.99 0.75 -12.88
N ALA A 9 4.56 -0.42 -13.19
CA ALA A 9 4.72 -1.49 -12.23
C ALA A 9 5.59 -1.07 -11.03
N ARG A 10 6.68 -0.33 -11.31
CA ARG A 10 7.56 0.23 -10.29
C ARG A 10 6.82 1.28 -9.44
N ALA A 11 6.12 2.23 -10.06
CA ALA A 11 5.37 3.24 -9.33
C ALA A 11 4.25 2.64 -8.45
N ALA A 12 3.53 1.63 -8.96
CA ALA A 12 2.52 0.90 -8.19
C ALA A 12 3.15 0.14 -7.00
N THR A 13 4.34 -0.43 -7.19
CA THR A 13 5.10 -1.10 -6.12
C THR A 13 5.47 -0.10 -5.02
N GLU A 14 6.07 1.03 -5.39
CA GLU A 14 6.48 2.08 -4.46
C GLU A 14 5.27 2.65 -3.68
N ALA A 15 4.16 2.91 -4.36
CA ALA A 15 2.91 3.37 -3.73
C ALA A 15 2.38 2.36 -2.70
N ILE A 16 2.23 1.09 -3.07
CA ILE A 16 1.65 0.05 -2.19
C ILE A 16 2.55 -0.23 -0.99
N THR A 17 3.87 -0.26 -1.18
CA THR A 17 4.82 -0.38 -0.06
C THR A 17 4.71 0.80 0.88
N ALA A 18 4.60 2.03 0.36
CA ALA A 18 4.47 3.24 1.17
C ALA A 18 3.15 3.30 1.97
N LEU A 19 2.04 2.80 1.39
CA LEU A 19 0.73 2.81 2.05
C LEU A 19 0.62 1.83 3.23
N TRP A 20 1.30 0.69 3.16
CA TRP A 20 1.06 -0.43 4.09
C TRP A 20 2.24 -0.78 4.98
N SER A 21 3.35 -0.03 4.91
CA SER A 21 4.53 -0.26 5.75
C SER A 21 4.74 0.86 6.77
N TYR A 22 4.61 0.53 8.05
CA TYR A 22 4.81 1.47 9.15
C TYR A 22 5.12 0.79 10.48
N THR A 23 5.53 1.61 11.43
CA THR A 23 5.78 1.28 12.83
C THR A 23 5.01 2.26 13.73
N PRO A 24 4.82 1.96 15.02
CA PRO A 24 4.20 2.88 15.97
C PRO A 24 4.90 4.25 16.03
N GLU A 25 6.20 4.28 15.74
CA GLU A 25 7.03 5.47 15.79
C GLU A 25 6.86 6.38 14.57
N ASN A 26 6.46 5.82 13.42
CA ASN A 26 6.42 6.57 12.15
C ASN A 26 5.03 6.64 11.49
N ILE A 27 4.00 6.04 12.10
CA ILE A 27 2.64 6.06 11.57
C ILE A 27 2.05 7.49 11.53
N ASP A 28 2.45 8.40 12.43
CA ASP A 28 1.97 9.80 12.39
C ASP A 28 2.36 10.54 11.11
N THR A 29 3.52 10.19 10.53
CA THR A 29 4.05 10.79 9.29
C THR A 29 3.71 9.96 8.05
N LEU A 30 3.03 8.83 8.22
CA LEU A 30 2.70 7.92 7.13
C LEU A 30 1.90 8.61 6.01
N PRO A 31 0.87 9.43 6.29
CA PRO A 31 0.15 10.14 5.23
C PRO A 31 1.04 11.04 4.37
N ASP A 32 2.00 11.74 4.99
CA ASP A 32 2.89 12.66 4.28
C ASP A 32 3.92 11.91 3.43
N ARG A 33 4.46 10.80 3.94
CA ARG A 33 5.34 9.91 3.19
C ARG A 33 4.61 9.27 2.01
N ALA A 34 3.39 8.80 2.22
CA ALA A 34 2.57 8.15 1.19
C ALA A 34 2.15 9.14 0.10
N ALA A 35 1.82 10.39 0.45
CA ALA A 35 1.31 11.41 -0.48
C ALA A 35 2.22 11.66 -1.70
N GLN A 36 3.52 11.35 -1.62
CA GLN A 36 4.46 11.46 -2.74
C GLN A 36 4.14 10.52 -3.91
N TYR A 37 3.37 9.45 -3.66
CA TYR A 37 3.02 8.40 -4.63
C TYR A 37 1.55 8.45 -5.06
N LEU A 38 0.76 9.38 -4.53
CA LEU A 38 -0.68 9.42 -4.69
C LEU A 38 -1.11 10.70 -5.43
N THR A 39 -2.24 10.64 -6.13
CA THR A 39 -2.93 11.85 -6.58
C THR A 39 -3.48 12.62 -5.38
N GLY A 40 -3.73 13.92 -5.55
CA GLY A 40 -4.14 14.81 -4.45
C GLY A 40 -5.40 14.33 -3.71
N ASP A 41 -6.43 13.93 -4.44
CA ASP A 41 -7.68 13.44 -3.85
C ASP A 41 -7.48 12.12 -3.09
N PHE A 42 -6.71 11.20 -3.66
CA PHE A 42 -6.42 9.92 -3.00
C PHE A 42 -5.53 10.11 -1.76
N ALA A 43 -4.57 11.03 -1.81
CA ALA A 43 -3.75 11.41 -0.66
C ALA A 43 -4.60 12.02 0.48
N ALA A 44 -5.58 12.86 0.14
CA ALA A 44 -6.49 13.44 1.13
C ALA A 44 -7.38 12.38 1.79
N MET A 45 -7.95 11.47 1.00
CA MET A 45 -8.72 10.34 1.50
C MET A 45 -7.88 9.43 2.40
N TYR A 46 -6.69 9.03 1.95
CA TYR A 46 -5.78 8.20 2.72
C TYR A 46 -5.38 8.85 4.05
N ARG A 47 -5.06 10.16 4.05
CA ARG A 47 -4.75 10.89 5.29
C ARG A 47 -5.90 10.84 6.29
N LYS A 48 -7.13 11.01 5.82
CA LYS A 48 -8.33 10.93 6.67
C LYS A 48 -8.46 9.54 7.31
N ASP A 49 -8.36 8.48 6.51
CA ASP A 49 -8.54 7.10 6.97
C ASP A 49 -7.44 6.67 7.95
N ILE A 50 -6.18 6.98 7.65
CA ILE A 50 -5.05 6.70 8.55
C ILE A 50 -5.17 7.51 9.85
N GLY A 51 -5.60 8.77 9.77
CA GLY A 51 -5.80 9.62 10.95
C GLY A 51 -6.79 9.02 11.96
N GLN A 52 -7.83 8.31 11.49
CA GLN A 52 -8.82 7.67 12.35
C GLN A 52 -8.26 6.46 13.12
N ILE A 53 -7.35 5.69 12.51
CA ILE A 53 -6.81 4.46 13.12
C ILE A 53 -5.54 4.70 13.93
N THR A 54 -4.79 5.77 13.62
CA THR A 54 -3.46 6.03 14.18
C THR A 54 -3.40 5.98 15.71
N PRO A 55 -4.32 6.61 16.47
CA PRO A 55 -4.26 6.59 17.94
C PRO A 55 -4.29 5.17 18.51
N GLN A 56 -5.23 4.34 18.05
CA GLN A 56 -5.39 2.96 18.50
C GLN A 56 -4.19 2.10 18.08
N TYR A 57 -3.73 2.24 16.84
CA TYR A 57 -2.63 1.43 16.30
C TYR A 57 -1.29 1.75 16.99
N LYS A 58 -1.06 3.00 17.39
CA LYS A 58 0.08 3.39 18.23
C LYS A 58 -0.02 2.81 19.63
N GLN A 59 -1.19 2.89 20.27
CA GLN A 59 -1.40 2.32 21.59
C GLN A 59 -1.16 0.81 21.60
N ASP A 60 -1.62 0.12 20.56
CA ASP A 60 -1.43 -1.32 20.39
C ASP A 60 -0.03 -1.71 19.88
N LYS A 61 0.81 -0.71 19.59
CA LYS A 61 2.16 -0.87 19.06
C LYS A 61 2.20 -1.79 17.85
N ILE A 62 1.30 -1.53 16.89
CA ILE A 62 1.19 -2.30 15.66
C ILE A 62 2.26 -1.83 14.66
N SER A 63 3.04 -2.79 14.16
CA SER A 63 3.91 -2.61 13.00
C SER A 63 3.39 -3.44 11.83
N LEU A 64 3.38 -2.86 10.62
CA LEU A 64 3.15 -3.60 9.38
C LEU A 64 4.39 -3.50 8.49
N SER A 65 4.80 -4.64 7.95
CA SER A 65 5.86 -4.75 6.95
C SER A 65 5.30 -5.41 5.70
N THR A 66 5.14 -4.63 4.62
CA THR A 66 4.56 -5.10 3.37
C THR A 66 5.62 -5.33 2.31
N GLN A 67 5.63 -6.53 1.75
CA GLN A 67 6.37 -6.86 0.54
C GLN A 67 5.40 -6.99 -0.63
N VAL A 68 5.68 -6.28 -1.72
CA VAL A 68 5.02 -6.51 -3.01
C VAL A 68 5.66 -7.74 -3.66
N THR A 69 4.86 -8.77 -3.91
CA THR A 69 5.33 -10.05 -4.48
C THR A 69 5.19 -10.11 -5.99
N GLY A 70 4.38 -9.24 -6.59
CA GLY A 70 4.23 -9.14 -8.03
C GLY A 70 3.32 -7.99 -8.44
N VAL A 71 3.55 -7.48 -9.65
CA VAL A 71 2.71 -6.46 -10.29
C VAL A 71 2.44 -6.86 -11.73
N ALA A 72 1.18 -6.82 -12.15
CA ALA A 72 0.77 -7.01 -13.53
C ALA A 72 0.03 -5.77 -14.04
N VAL A 73 0.56 -5.11 -15.09
CA VAL A 73 -0.10 -3.95 -15.71
C VAL A 73 -1.14 -4.44 -16.72
N SER A 74 -2.40 -4.33 -16.34
CA SER A 74 -3.57 -4.85 -17.07
C SER A 74 -4.00 -3.94 -18.21
N SER A 75 -3.85 -2.62 -18.08
CA SER A 75 -4.14 -1.65 -19.15
C SER A 75 -3.25 -0.41 -19.09
N VAL A 76 -3.04 0.22 -20.25
CA VAL A 76 -2.38 1.52 -20.40
C VAL A 76 -3.10 2.28 -21.51
N ASP A 77 -3.65 3.45 -21.19
CA ASP A 77 -4.35 4.33 -22.12
C ASP A 77 -3.93 5.79 -21.87
N GLY A 78 -3.05 6.30 -22.73
CA GLY A 78 -2.49 7.65 -22.60
C GLY A 78 -1.85 7.89 -21.23
N THR A 79 -2.50 8.71 -20.41
CA THR A 79 -2.07 9.07 -19.04
C THR A 79 -2.75 8.25 -17.95
N GLN A 80 -3.51 7.21 -18.30
CA GLN A 80 -4.18 6.33 -17.35
C GLN A 80 -3.67 4.89 -17.50
N ALA A 81 -3.64 4.15 -16.39
CA ALA A 81 -3.28 2.74 -16.39
C ALA A 81 -3.95 2.01 -15.23
N SER A 82 -4.02 0.69 -15.34
CA SER A 82 -4.45 -0.20 -14.26
C SER A 82 -3.38 -1.25 -13.98
N ALA A 83 -3.15 -1.52 -12.70
CA ALA A 83 -2.20 -2.52 -12.24
C ALA A 83 -2.83 -3.42 -11.17
N LEU A 84 -2.59 -4.73 -11.29
CA LEU A 84 -2.86 -5.70 -10.23
C LEU A 84 -1.60 -5.85 -9.39
N VAL A 85 -1.70 -5.63 -8.09
CA VAL A 85 -0.58 -5.72 -7.14
C VAL A 85 -0.86 -6.78 -6.10
N TYR A 86 0.08 -7.69 -5.89
CA TYR A 86 0.03 -8.75 -4.89
C TYR A 86 0.98 -8.43 -3.74
N THR A 87 0.55 -8.67 -2.51
CA THR A 87 1.34 -8.36 -1.32
C THR A 87 1.29 -9.48 -0.29
N ASN A 88 2.43 -9.63 0.39
CA ASN A 88 2.58 -10.35 1.63
C ASN A 88 2.93 -9.33 2.71
N THR A 89 2.12 -9.27 3.76
CA THR A 89 2.33 -8.33 4.87
C THR A 89 2.41 -9.07 6.18
N SER A 90 3.40 -8.74 7.00
CA SER A 90 3.51 -9.20 8.38
C SER A 90 3.07 -8.09 9.31
N ALA A 91 2.08 -8.36 10.17
CA ALA A 91 1.63 -7.45 11.21
C ALA A 91 2.05 -7.99 12.58
N THR A 92 2.72 -7.16 13.39
CA THR A 92 3.23 -7.55 14.71
C THR A 92 2.82 -6.56 15.78
N SER A 93 2.68 -7.04 17.01
CA SER A 93 2.47 -6.24 18.22
C SER A 93 3.09 -6.98 19.41
N PRO A 94 3.56 -6.29 20.47
CA PRO A 94 3.96 -6.93 21.71
C PRO A 94 2.87 -7.84 22.31
N LYS A 95 1.60 -7.57 22.01
CA LYS A 95 0.46 -8.39 22.46
C LYS A 95 0.45 -9.80 21.84
N THR A 96 1.07 -10.00 20.68
CA THR A 96 1.08 -11.29 19.97
C THR A 96 2.30 -12.15 20.33
N LYS A 97 3.10 -11.74 21.33
CA LYS A 97 4.30 -12.47 21.81
C LYS A 97 5.26 -12.89 20.68
N GLY A 98 5.38 -12.04 19.65
CA GLY A 98 6.27 -12.27 18.51
C GLY A 98 5.68 -13.13 17.39
N ILE A 99 4.46 -13.66 17.54
CA ILE A 99 3.75 -14.36 16.46
C ILE A 99 3.13 -13.31 15.52
N PRO A 100 3.53 -13.24 14.24
CA PRO A 100 2.96 -12.28 13.31
C PRO A 100 1.60 -12.75 12.80
N LEU A 101 0.69 -11.80 12.59
CA LEU A 101 -0.45 -12.00 11.71
C LEU A 101 0.02 -11.82 10.26
N LEU A 102 -0.02 -12.88 9.47
CA LEU A 102 0.31 -12.83 8.05
C LEU A 102 -0.93 -12.42 7.25
N GLN A 103 -0.74 -11.47 6.35
CA GLN A 103 -1.79 -10.92 5.51
C GLN A 103 -1.40 -11.02 4.05
N TYR A 104 -2.20 -11.75 3.28
CA TYR A 104 -2.08 -11.88 1.84
C TYR A 104 -3.20 -11.07 1.21
N ARG A 105 -2.82 -10.10 0.37
CA ARG A 105 -3.76 -9.18 -0.29
C ARG A 105 -3.42 -9.05 -1.76
N SER A 106 -4.45 -8.79 -2.55
CA SER A 106 -4.29 -8.29 -3.91
C SER A 106 -5.17 -7.07 -4.10
N TYR A 107 -4.69 -6.15 -4.92
CA TYR A 107 -5.33 -4.88 -5.19
C TYR A 107 -5.39 -4.60 -6.67
N GLN A 108 -6.46 -3.98 -7.13
CA GLN A 108 -6.45 -3.20 -8.37
C GLN A 108 -6.06 -1.76 -8.01
N VAL A 109 -5.03 -1.25 -8.67
CA VAL A 109 -4.54 0.12 -8.52
C VAL A 109 -4.81 0.87 -9.82
N SER A 110 -5.63 1.91 -9.73
CA SER A 110 -5.78 2.87 -10.82
C SER A 110 -4.61 3.84 -10.75
N MET A 111 -3.93 4.05 -11.87
CA MET A 111 -2.73 4.87 -11.96
C MET A 111 -2.96 6.03 -12.93
N THR A 112 -2.55 7.24 -12.56
CA THR A 112 -2.60 8.42 -13.42
C THR A 112 -1.22 9.03 -13.56
N ARG A 113 -0.84 9.41 -14.79
CA ARG A 113 0.40 10.13 -15.07
C ARG A 113 0.20 11.63 -14.89
N GLN A 114 0.88 12.22 -13.92
CA GLN A 114 0.88 13.67 -13.65
C GLN A 114 2.31 14.18 -13.57
N HIS A 115 2.59 15.32 -14.20
CA HIS A 115 3.93 15.94 -14.19
C HIS A 115 5.06 14.95 -14.53
N GLY A 116 4.81 14.07 -15.50
CA GLY A 116 5.78 13.09 -15.99
C GLY A 116 5.93 11.81 -15.15
N ARG A 117 5.25 11.69 -14.00
CA ARG A 117 5.32 10.53 -13.08
C ARG A 117 3.98 9.83 -12.95
N TRP A 118 4.01 8.51 -12.74
CA TRP A 118 2.82 7.73 -12.43
C TRP A 118 2.52 7.79 -10.94
N LEU A 119 1.27 8.09 -10.60
CA LEU A 119 0.77 8.16 -9.23
C LEU A 119 -0.44 7.22 -9.09
N ALA A 120 -0.60 6.60 -7.93
CA ALA A 120 -1.81 5.87 -7.62
C ALA A 120 -2.96 6.88 -7.42
N ALA A 121 -4.08 6.64 -8.08
CA ALA A 121 -5.27 7.48 -8.02
C ALA A 121 -6.42 6.83 -7.25
N GLU A 122 -6.43 5.49 -7.19
CA GLU A 122 -7.43 4.73 -6.47
C GLU A 122 -6.87 3.35 -6.14
N LEU A 123 -7.38 2.75 -5.08
CA LEU A 123 -7.03 1.40 -4.65
C LEU A 123 -8.28 0.61 -4.29
N ALA A 124 -8.53 -0.48 -5.02
CA ALA A 124 -9.60 -1.43 -4.72
C ALA A 124 -9.01 -2.76 -4.26
N GLY A 125 -9.43 -3.27 -3.10
CA GLY A 125 -9.05 -4.60 -2.63
C GLY A 125 -9.80 -5.70 -3.38
N ILE A 126 -9.07 -6.72 -3.84
CA ILE A 126 -9.64 -7.88 -4.54
C ILE A 126 -9.66 -9.10 -3.61
N THR A 127 -8.51 -9.44 -3.00
CA THR A 127 -8.42 -10.56 -2.06
C THR A 127 -8.06 -10.09 -0.66
N LYS A 128 -8.62 -10.78 0.34
CA LYS A 128 -8.32 -10.60 1.75
C LYS A 128 -8.20 -11.96 2.43
N PHE A 129 -6.97 -12.41 2.65
CA PHE A 129 -6.69 -13.63 3.41
C PHE A 129 -5.69 -13.33 4.53
N SER A 130 -5.99 -13.73 5.77
CA SER A 130 -5.06 -13.53 6.89
C SER A 130 -4.97 -14.80 7.73
N VAL A 131 -3.79 -15.08 8.26
CA VAL A 131 -3.52 -16.29 9.05
C VAL A 131 -2.49 -15.96 10.14
N THR A 132 -2.72 -16.52 11.32
CA THR A 132 -1.74 -16.54 12.41
C THR A 132 -1.10 -17.93 12.41
N PRO A 133 0.23 -18.06 12.24
CA PRO A 133 0.89 -19.36 12.31
C PRO A 133 0.69 -20.00 13.69
N GLU A 134 0.41 -21.29 13.71
CA GLU A 134 0.46 -22.13 14.90
C GLU A 134 1.75 -22.96 14.83
N PHE A 135 2.58 -22.86 15.87
CA PHE A 135 3.84 -23.60 16.01
C PHE A 135 3.78 -24.46 17.27
#